data_AF-A0A2A5WDA3-F1
#
_entry.id   AF-A0A2A5WDA3-F1
#
_cell.length_a   1.000
_cell.length_b   1.000
_cell.length_c   1.000
_cell.angle_alpha   90.00
_cell.angle_beta   90.00
_cell.angle_gamma   90.00
#
_symmetry.space_group_name_H-M   'P 1'
#
loop_
_entity.id
_entity.type
_entity.pdbx_description
1 polymer ?
#
loop_
_entity_poly.entity_id
_entity_poly.type
_entity_poly.pdbx_seq_one_letter_code
_entity_poly.pdbx_strand_id
1 'polypeptide(L)'
;LPQLQMELIDIWHFILSEILLRNSGNVDASLAALMILLDSANTQKIIDFDDQQYSIDELDLLTKLELLIALSVVRRIELSLFQSIMSKCQIGWLDLYRQYVGKNVLNMFRQDHGYKDGSYQKIWNGREDNEYLVEIIDSLDPNQAKFKDQVYIALKSSYPA
;
A
#
# COMPACT_ATOMS: atom_id res chain seq x y z
N LEU A 1 16.20 1.61 -0.65
CA LEU A 1 14.95 2.42 -0.62
C LEU A 1 13.81 1.74 -1.38
N PRO A 2 13.97 1.30 -2.65
CA PRO A 2 12.87 0.72 -3.43
C PRO A 2 12.24 -0.53 -2.79
N GLN A 3 13.06 -1.46 -2.27
CA GLN A 3 12.55 -2.63 -1.54
C GLN A 3 11.67 -2.22 -0.36
N LEU A 4 12.12 -1.26 0.46
CA LEU A 4 11.36 -0.81 1.63
C LEU A 4 10.04 -0.14 1.24
N GLN A 5 10.02 0.63 0.15
CA GLN A 5 8.78 1.19 -0.40
C GLN A 5 7.79 0.09 -0.82
N MET A 6 8.28 -1.01 -1.41
CA MET A 6 7.45 -2.15 -1.74
C MET A 6 6.85 -2.82 -0.49
N GLU A 7 7.65 -2.99 0.57
CA GLU A 7 7.15 -3.54 1.85
C GLU A 7 6.08 -2.64 2.49
N LEU A 8 6.17 -1.31 2.33
CA LEU A 8 5.14 -0.38 2.85
C LEU A 8 3.77 -0.57 2.19
N ILE A 9 3.73 -0.98 0.92
CA ILE A 9 2.48 -1.32 0.23
C ILE A 9 1.84 -2.56 0.87
N ASP A 10 2.65 -3.55 1.23
CA ASP A 10 2.17 -4.78 1.85
C ASP A 10 1.74 -4.52 3.31
N ILE A 11 2.44 -3.67 4.05
CA ILE A 11 1.99 -3.19 5.38
C ILE A 11 0.65 -2.45 5.25
N TRP A 12 0.49 -1.57 4.26
CA TRP A 12 -0.77 -0.89 4.00
C TRP A 12 -1.91 -1.86 3.68
N HIS A 13 -1.65 -2.92 2.90
CA HIS A 13 -2.62 -3.97 2.65
C HIS A 13 -3.12 -4.63 3.95
N PHE A 14 -2.23 -4.92 4.89
CA PHE A 14 -2.61 -5.48 6.19
C PHE A 14 -3.38 -4.49 7.06
N ILE A 15 -3.01 -3.21 7.07
CA ILE A 15 -3.75 -2.17 7.80
C ILE A 15 -5.19 -2.07 7.27
N LEU A 16 -5.38 -1.99 5.95
CA LEU A 16 -6.72 -1.94 5.34
C LEU A 16 -7.53 -3.20 5.65
N SER A 17 -6.90 -4.37 5.60
CA SER A 17 -7.54 -5.65 5.94
C SER A 17 -7.99 -5.70 7.39
N GLU A 18 -7.17 -5.23 8.33
CA GLU A 18 -7.53 -5.15 9.74
C GLU A 18 -8.69 -4.17 9.98
N ILE A 19 -8.71 -3.01 9.32
CA ILE A 19 -9.83 -2.07 9.39
C ILE A 19 -11.11 -2.70 8.84
N LEU A 20 -11.04 -3.48 7.75
CA LEU A 20 -12.16 -4.25 7.24
C LEU A 20 -12.65 -5.28 8.25
N LEU A 21 -11.76 -6.05 8.85
CA LEU A 21 -12.09 -7.08 9.84
C LEU A 21 -12.79 -6.49 11.08
N ARG A 22 -12.27 -5.38 11.61
CA ARG A 22 -12.89 -4.66 12.75
C ARG A 22 -14.32 -4.21 12.48
N ASN A 23 -14.65 -3.98 11.21
CA ASN A 23 -15.96 -3.53 10.77
C ASN A 23 -16.74 -4.65 10.06
N SER A 24 -16.43 -5.92 10.33
CA SER A 24 -17.13 -7.10 9.79
C SER A 24 -17.20 -7.14 8.26
N GLY A 25 -16.20 -6.58 7.57
CA GLY A 25 -16.14 -6.50 6.11
C GLY A 25 -17.07 -5.46 5.49
N ASN A 26 -17.74 -4.62 6.28
CA ASN A 26 -18.57 -3.53 5.76
C ASN A 26 -17.69 -2.39 5.25
N VAL A 27 -17.69 -2.19 3.93
CA VAL A 27 -16.84 -1.20 3.25
C VAL A 27 -17.12 0.23 3.69
N ASP A 28 -18.40 0.61 3.81
CA ASP A 28 -18.78 1.99 4.19
C ASP A 28 -18.37 2.30 5.63
N ALA A 29 -18.59 1.35 6.55
CA ALA A 29 -18.16 1.49 7.93
C ALA A 29 -16.63 1.53 8.06
N SER A 30 -15.91 0.69 7.31
CA SER A 30 -14.45 0.71 7.25
C SER A 30 -13.91 2.02 6.70
N LEU A 31 -14.55 2.58 5.66
CA LEU A 31 -14.16 3.87 5.10
C LEU A 31 -14.34 4.97 6.17
N ALA A 32 -15.48 4.99 6.86
CA ALA A 32 -15.72 5.96 7.93
C ALA A 32 -14.67 5.84 9.05
N ALA A 33 -14.36 4.62 9.49
CA ALA A 33 -13.33 4.37 10.50
C ALA A 33 -11.92 4.82 10.03
N LEU A 34 -11.56 4.52 8.78
CA LEU A 34 -10.30 4.95 8.19
C LEU A 34 -10.19 6.48 8.12
N MET A 35 -11.27 7.18 7.74
CA MET A 35 -11.28 8.64 7.70
C MET A 35 -11.04 9.26 9.08
N ILE A 36 -11.60 8.69 10.14
CA ILE A 36 -11.36 9.14 11.53
C ILE A 36 -9.90 8.94 11.93
N LEU A 37 -9.32 7.78 11.59
CA LEU A 37 -7.91 7.48 11.87
C LEU A 37 -6.97 8.44 11.11
N LEU A 38 -7.27 8.74 9.85
CA LEU A 38 -6.48 9.68 9.04
C LEU A 38 -6.56 11.11 9.56
N ASP A 39 -7.74 11.57 9.97
CA ASP A 39 -7.91 12.90 10.56
C ASP A 39 -7.10 13.04 11.86
N SER A 40 -7.19 12.03 12.73
CA SER A 40 -6.39 11.96 13.96
C SER A 40 -4.89 11.96 13.67
N ALA A 41 -4.45 11.20 12.68
CA ALA A 41 -3.05 11.07 12.31
C ALA A 41 -2.37 12.38 11.87
N ASN A 42 -3.13 13.31 11.28
CA ASN A 42 -2.60 14.60 10.85
C ASN A 42 -2.16 15.49 12.02
N THR A 43 -2.72 15.28 13.20
CA THR A 43 -2.44 16.08 14.41
C THR A 43 -1.62 15.33 15.46
N GLN A 44 -1.64 13.99 15.42
CA GLN A 44 -0.96 13.16 16.40
C GLN A 44 0.56 13.22 16.22
N LYS A 45 1.25 13.66 17.27
CA LYS A 45 2.72 13.77 17.32
C LYS A 45 3.38 12.86 18.33
N ILE A 46 2.60 12.38 19.30
CA ILE A 46 3.08 11.56 20.42
C ILE A 46 2.34 10.23 20.38
N ILE A 47 3.07 9.15 20.67
CA ILE A 47 2.53 7.81 20.89
C ILE A 47 2.91 7.37 22.29
N ASP A 48 1.92 7.11 23.12
CA ASP A 48 2.11 6.43 24.41
C ASP A 48 2.12 4.91 24.19
N PHE A 49 3.21 4.26 24.58
CA PHE A 49 3.36 2.80 24.49
C PHE A 49 4.37 2.30 25.53
N ASP A 50 4.04 1.21 26.23
CA ASP A 50 4.91 0.57 27.24
C ASP A 50 5.45 1.55 28.32
N ASP A 51 4.54 2.35 28.90
CA ASP A 51 4.85 3.40 29.88
C ASP A 51 5.87 4.45 29.40
N GLN A 52 6.06 4.57 28.08
CA GLN A 52 6.93 5.56 27.44
C GLN A 52 6.15 6.43 26.45
N GLN A 53 6.66 7.65 26.26
CA GLN A 53 6.18 8.60 25.26
C GLN A 53 7.18 8.73 24.11
N TYR A 54 6.70 8.45 22.91
CA TYR A 54 7.48 8.56 21.68
C TYR A 54 7.04 9.79 20.90
N SER A 55 7.92 10.79 20.79
CA SER A 55 7.75 11.92 19.87
C SER A 55 8.05 11.44 18.46
N ILE A 56 7.02 11.30 17.62
CA ILE A 56 7.14 10.69 16.29
C ILE A 56 8.23 11.41 15.49
N ASP A 57 8.24 12.73 15.45
CA ASP A 57 9.14 13.51 14.58
C ASP A 57 10.63 13.38 14.98
N GLU A 58 10.92 12.98 16.22
CA GLU A 58 12.28 12.81 16.76
C GLU A 58 12.88 11.41 16.48
N LEU A 59 12.03 10.42 16.16
CA LEU A 59 12.50 9.05 15.91
C LEU A 59 13.23 8.93 14.57
N ASP A 60 14.28 8.10 14.55
CA ASP A 60 14.88 7.63 13.30
C ASP A 60 14.00 6.57 12.62
N LEU A 61 14.36 6.18 11.40
CA LEU A 61 13.55 5.23 10.62
C LEU A 61 13.49 3.85 11.26
N LEU A 62 14.60 3.36 11.83
CA LEU A 62 14.66 2.04 12.44
C LEU A 62 13.73 1.96 13.65
N THR A 63 13.83 2.93 14.55
CA THR A 63 13.01 3.01 15.76
C THR A 63 11.52 3.13 15.42
N LYS A 64 11.16 3.86 14.35
CA LYS A 64 9.77 3.91 13.87
C LYS A 64 9.25 2.55 13.43
N LEU A 65 10.07 1.77 12.72
CA LEU A 65 9.70 0.43 12.26
C LEU A 65 9.55 -0.54 13.44
N GLU A 66 10.47 -0.48 14.41
CA GLU A 66 10.39 -1.27 15.65
C GLU A 66 9.11 -0.93 16.44
N LEU A 67 8.81 0.37 16.61
CA LEU A 67 7.60 0.82 17.28
C LEU A 67 6.33 0.38 16.50
N LEU A 68 6.33 0.46 15.17
CA LEU A 68 5.21 -0.01 14.35
C LEU A 68 4.98 -1.52 14.55
N ILE A 69 6.05 -2.31 14.60
CA ILE A 69 5.98 -3.75 14.86
C ILE A 69 5.40 -4.00 16.26
N ALA A 70 5.92 -3.32 17.29
CA ALA A 70 5.45 -3.49 18.66
C ALA A 70 3.96 -3.14 18.82
N LEU A 71 3.51 -2.03 18.23
CA LEU A 71 2.11 -1.63 18.18
C LEU A 71 1.25 -2.65 17.43
N SER A 72 1.76 -3.19 16.32
CA SER A 72 1.07 -4.20 15.53
C SER A 72 0.87 -5.50 16.31
N VAL A 73 1.85 -5.91 17.13
CA VAL A 73 1.76 -7.09 18.02
C VAL A 73 0.59 -6.94 19.00
N VAL A 74 0.39 -5.74 19.55
CA VAL A 74 -0.76 -5.44 20.44
C VAL A 74 -2.01 -4.98 19.67
N ARG A 75 -2.02 -5.14 18.34
CA ARG A 75 -3.14 -4.79 17.44
C ARG A 75 -3.55 -3.32 17.52
N ARG A 76 -2.61 -2.40 17.70
CA ARG A 76 -2.86 -0.95 17.56
C ARG A 76 -2.53 -0.50 16.14
N ILE A 77 -3.39 0.36 15.59
CA ILE A 77 -3.18 1.01 14.30
C ILE A 77 -2.85 2.47 14.57
N GLU A 78 -1.62 2.88 14.27
CA GLU A 78 -1.15 4.26 14.43
C GLU A 78 -0.77 4.83 13.05
N LEU A 79 -1.73 5.46 12.37
CA LEU A 79 -1.51 5.98 11.01
C LEU A 79 -0.53 7.17 10.97
N SER A 80 -0.39 7.91 12.06
CA SER A 80 0.61 8.99 12.18
C SER A 80 2.04 8.44 12.09
N LEU A 81 2.31 7.31 12.76
CA LEU A 81 3.59 6.61 12.67
C LEU A 81 3.83 6.08 11.26
N PHE A 82 2.82 5.42 10.68
CA PHE A 82 2.92 4.89 9.32
C PHE A 82 3.19 6.00 8.29
N GLN A 83 2.47 7.12 8.35
CA GLN A 83 2.70 8.29 7.51
C GLN A 83 4.11 8.87 7.70
N SER A 84 4.62 8.89 8.93
CA SER A 84 5.98 9.36 9.20
C SER A 84 7.04 8.43 8.61
N ILE A 85 6.84 7.11 8.66
CA ILE A 85 7.70 6.12 7.99
C ILE A 85 7.67 6.32 6.47
N MET A 86 6.48 6.48 5.89
CA MET A 86 6.30 6.78 4.47
C MET A 86 7.11 8.02 4.05
N SER A 87 6.99 9.11 4.83
CA SER A 87 7.75 10.35 4.58
C SER A 87 9.27 10.11 4.60
N LYS A 88 9.79 9.37 5.59
CA LYS A 88 11.21 8.99 5.66
C LYS A 88 11.64 8.08 4.49
N CYS A 89 10.70 7.32 3.93
CA CYS A 89 10.91 6.47 2.75
C CYS A 89 10.65 7.19 1.42
N GLN A 90 10.37 8.50 1.44
CA GLN A 90 10.11 9.32 0.25
C GLN A 90 8.92 8.80 -0.58
N ILE A 91 7.89 8.28 0.09
CA ILE A 91 6.65 7.85 -0.55
C ILE A 91 5.48 8.69 -0.03
N GLY A 92 4.72 9.30 -0.94
CA GLY A 92 3.49 10.03 -0.60
C GLY A 92 2.25 9.14 -0.61
N TRP A 93 1.14 9.64 -0.08
CA TRP A 93 -0.16 8.95 -0.14
C TRP A 93 -0.60 8.62 -1.57
N LEU A 94 -0.34 9.53 -2.53
CA LEU A 94 -0.65 9.31 -3.93
C LEU A 94 0.17 8.18 -4.55
N ASP A 95 1.46 8.11 -4.20
CA ASP A 95 2.36 7.06 -4.69
C ASP A 95 2.00 5.70 -4.09
N LEU A 96 1.65 5.67 -2.80
CA LEU A 96 1.11 4.47 -2.16
C LEU A 96 -0.17 3.98 -2.86
N TYR A 97 -1.11 4.90 -3.14
CA TYR A 97 -2.34 4.56 -3.88
C TYR A 97 -2.04 3.98 -5.27
N ARG A 98 -1.21 4.68 -6.05
CA ARG A 98 -0.76 4.25 -7.39
C ARG A 98 -0.20 2.83 -7.37
N GLN A 99 0.78 2.59 -6.50
CA GLN A 99 1.47 1.32 -6.41
C GLN A 99 0.56 0.20 -5.88
N TYR A 100 -0.27 0.50 -4.87
CA TYR A 100 -1.23 -0.46 -4.32
C TYR A 100 -2.26 -0.90 -5.36
N VAL A 101 -2.91 0.06 -6.05
CA VAL A 101 -3.89 -0.25 -7.09
C VAL A 101 -3.23 -0.96 -8.25
N GLY A 102 -2.06 -0.50 -8.70
CA GLY A 102 -1.33 -1.15 -9.78
C GLY A 102 -0.98 -2.61 -9.47
N LYS A 103 -0.44 -2.89 -8.27
CA LYS A 103 -0.14 -4.27 -7.82
C LYS A 103 -1.41 -5.11 -7.73
N ASN A 104 -2.53 -4.55 -7.26
CA ASN A 104 -3.81 -5.24 -7.22
C ASN A 104 -4.32 -5.59 -8.64
N VAL A 105 -4.22 -4.65 -9.58
CA VAL A 105 -4.63 -4.84 -10.97
C VAL A 105 -3.75 -5.87 -11.67
N LEU A 106 -2.43 -5.83 -11.49
CA LEU A 106 -1.53 -6.85 -12.05
C LEU A 106 -1.83 -8.23 -11.47
N ASN A 107 -2.13 -8.33 -10.16
CA ASN A 107 -2.53 -9.60 -9.57
C ASN A 107 -3.84 -10.12 -10.14
N MET A 108 -4.83 -9.25 -10.39
CA MET A 108 -6.06 -9.66 -11.09
C MET A 108 -5.77 -10.11 -12.52
N PHE A 109 -4.95 -9.34 -13.25
CA PHE A 109 -4.54 -9.64 -14.62
C PHE A 109 -3.89 -11.02 -14.72
N ARG A 110 -2.95 -11.33 -13.81
CA ARG A 110 -2.33 -12.66 -13.67
C ARG A 110 -3.39 -13.76 -13.57
N GLN A 111 -4.37 -13.59 -12.68
CA GLN A 111 -5.43 -14.58 -12.46
C GLN A 111 -6.27 -14.80 -13.73
N ASP A 112 -6.64 -13.72 -14.43
CA ASP A 112 -7.44 -13.78 -15.66
C ASP A 112 -6.70 -14.47 -16.82
N HIS A 113 -5.36 -14.49 -16.77
CA HIS A 113 -4.49 -15.05 -17.81
C HIS A 113 -3.81 -16.35 -17.35
N GLY A 114 -4.45 -17.10 -16.43
CA GLY A 114 -4.06 -18.48 -16.12
C GLY A 114 -2.93 -18.63 -15.10
N TYR A 115 -2.76 -17.68 -14.19
CA TYR A 115 -1.74 -17.82 -13.13
C TYR A 115 -1.99 -19.05 -12.24
N LYS A 116 -3.25 -19.40 -11.99
CA LYS A 116 -3.61 -20.58 -11.17
C LYS A 116 -3.38 -21.91 -11.88
N ASP A 117 -3.57 -21.96 -13.19
CA ASP A 117 -3.34 -23.17 -14.00
C ASP A 117 -1.91 -23.26 -14.54
N GLY A 118 -1.09 -22.22 -14.32
CA GLY A 118 0.32 -22.16 -14.69
C GLY A 118 0.57 -21.70 -16.13
N SER A 119 -0.46 -21.32 -16.89
CA SER A 119 -0.30 -20.84 -18.27
C SER A 119 0.13 -19.37 -18.38
N TYR A 120 0.05 -18.60 -17.29
CA TYR A 120 0.46 -17.20 -17.28
C TYR A 120 1.96 -17.02 -17.56
N GLN A 121 2.28 -16.13 -18.50
CA GLN A 121 3.66 -15.74 -18.78
C GLN A 121 4.07 -14.55 -17.91
N LYS A 122 4.96 -14.77 -16.93
CA LYS A 122 5.47 -13.69 -16.08
C LYS A 122 6.53 -12.82 -16.78
N ILE A 123 7.24 -13.40 -17.75
CA ILE A 123 8.28 -12.70 -18.52
C ILE A 123 7.68 -12.22 -19.84
N TRP A 124 7.60 -10.92 -20.03
CA TRP A 124 7.08 -10.29 -21.24
C TRP A 124 8.25 -9.70 -22.03
N ASN A 125 8.51 -10.22 -23.23
CA ASN A 125 9.61 -9.78 -24.10
C ASN A 125 10.98 -9.66 -23.37
N GLY A 126 11.28 -10.59 -22.46
CA GLY A 126 12.55 -10.64 -21.72
C GLY A 126 12.62 -9.83 -20.43
N ARG A 127 11.52 -9.19 -20.00
CA ARG A 127 11.41 -8.42 -18.74
C ARG A 127 10.28 -8.94 -17.87
N GLU A 128 10.34 -8.76 -16.55
CA GLU A 128 9.22 -9.17 -15.69
C GLU A 128 7.99 -8.26 -15.87
N ASP A 129 6.79 -8.83 -15.75
CA ASP A 129 5.51 -8.10 -15.74
C ASP A 129 5.45 -6.93 -14.74
N ASN A 130 6.10 -7.06 -13.58
CA ASN A 130 6.24 -5.98 -12.60
C ASN A 130 7.00 -4.76 -13.16
N GLU A 131 7.95 -4.95 -14.08
CA GLU A 131 8.68 -3.83 -14.69
C GLU A 131 7.77 -3.02 -15.62
N TYR A 132 6.93 -3.71 -16.40
CA TYR A 132 5.90 -3.04 -17.21
C TYR A 132 4.90 -2.32 -16.34
N LEU A 133 4.51 -2.91 -15.20
CA LEU A 133 3.61 -2.25 -14.26
C LEU A 133 4.19 -0.93 -13.74
N VAL A 134 5.48 -0.87 -13.41
CA VAL A 134 6.13 0.38 -12.98
C VAL A 134 6.02 1.45 -14.08
N GLU A 135 6.37 1.11 -15.32
CA GLU A 135 6.27 2.05 -16.46
C GLU A 135 4.83 2.52 -16.71
N ILE A 136 3.86 1.60 -16.63
CA ILE A 136 2.44 1.91 -16.81
C ILE A 136 1.96 2.87 -15.72
N ILE A 137 2.26 2.59 -14.45
CA ILE A 137 1.86 3.43 -13.32
C ILE A 137 2.45 4.84 -13.45
N ASP A 138 3.73 4.94 -13.82
CA ASP A 138 4.42 6.22 -14.00
C ASP A 138 3.86 7.03 -15.18
N SER A 139 3.31 6.36 -16.19
CA SER A 139 2.71 6.98 -17.38
C SER A 139 1.27 7.48 -17.18
N LEU A 140 0.58 7.03 -16.14
CA LEU A 140 -0.85 7.28 -15.93
C LEU A 140 -1.12 8.30 -14.82
N ASP A 141 -2.16 9.11 -14.99
CA ASP A 141 -2.61 10.04 -13.95
C ASP A 141 -3.59 9.32 -12.99
N PRO A 142 -3.21 9.12 -11.72
CA PRO A 142 -4.03 8.42 -10.72
C PRO A 142 -5.31 9.16 -10.34
N ASN A 143 -5.40 10.46 -10.65
CA ASN A 143 -6.57 11.28 -10.35
C ASN A 143 -7.66 11.12 -11.42
N GLN A 144 -7.36 10.46 -12.54
CA GLN A 144 -8.36 10.18 -13.55
C GLN A 144 -9.37 9.14 -13.08
N ALA A 145 -10.63 9.40 -13.42
CA ALA A 145 -11.66 8.37 -13.29
C ALA A 145 -11.20 7.10 -14.02
N LYS A 146 -11.42 5.94 -13.40
CA LYS A 146 -11.07 4.63 -13.95
C LYS A 146 -9.56 4.34 -14.06
N PHE A 147 -8.72 4.93 -13.23
CA PHE A 147 -7.28 4.59 -13.15
C PHE A 147 -7.03 3.07 -13.16
N LYS A 148 -7.79 2.30 -12.35
CA LYS A 148 -7.75 0.83 -12.32
C LYS A 148 -7.94 0.20 -13.71
N ASP A 149 -8.95 0.65 -14.45
CA ASP A 149 -9.27 0.10 -15.78
C ASP A 149 -8.20 0.48 -16.79
N GLN A 150 -7.65 1.70 -16.70
CA GLN A 150 -6.56 2.16 -17.55
C GLN A 150 -5.29 1.31 -17.35
N VAL A 151 -4.93 1.01 -16.11
CA VAL A 151 -3.81 0.10 -15.79
C VAL A 151 -4.06 -1.27 -16.41
N TYR A 152 -5.28 -1.83 -16.27
CA TYR A 152 -5.61 -3.14 -16.83
C TYR A 152 -5.51 -3.15 -18.35
N ILE A 153 -6.03 -2.11 -19.02
CA ILE A 153 -5.95 -1.97 -20.49
C ILE A 153 -4.48 -1.89 -20.93
N ALA A 154 -3.67 -1.09 -20.24
CA ALA A 154 -2.25 -0.96 -20.56
C ALA A 154 -1.49 -2.29 -20.38
N LEU A 155 -1.75 -3.03 -19.29
CA LEU A 155 -1.19 -4.37 -19.08
C LEU A 155 -1.58 -5.32 -20.22
N LYS A 156 -2.84 -5.30 -20.64
CA LYS A 156 -3.33 -6.11 -21.76
C LYS A 156 -2.64 -5.76 -23.08
N SER A 157 -2.37 -4.47 -23.31
CA SER A 157 -1.64 -4.00 -24.50
C SER A 157 -0.16 -4.40 -24.50
N SER A 158 0.45 -4.57 -23.32
CA SER A 158 1.83 -5.01 -23.17
C SER A 158 2.00 -6.53 -23.12
N TYR A 159 0.93 -7.28 -22.81
CA TYR A 159 0.99 -8.74 -22.66
C TYR A 159 1.30 -9.43 -24.01
N PRO A 160 2.29 -10.34 -24.07
CA PRO A 160 2.59 -11.10 -25.28
C PRO A 160 1.39 -11.92 -25.76
N ALA A 161 1.15 -11.93 -27.07
CA ALA A 161 0.12 -12.73 -27.72
C ALA A 161 0.46 -14.24 -27.73
#